data_AF-A0A1J5LA36-F1
#
_entry.id   AF-A0A1J5LA36-F1
#
_cell.length_a   1.000
_cell.length_b   1.000
_cell.length_c   1.000
_cell.angle_alpha   90.00
_cell.angle_beta   90.00
_cell.angle_gamma   90.00
#
_symmetry.space_group_name_H-M   'P 1'
#
loop_
_entity.id
_entity.type
_entity.pdbx_description
1 polymer ?
#
loop_
_entity_poly.entity_id
_entity_poly.type
_entity_poly.pdbx_seq_one_letter_code
_entity_poly.pdbx_strand_id
1 'polypeptide(L)'
;MMKILKLTSLFLVILIIGCAEEKKPSKFGYNTALQGLLNDSNLSAQEFKIDNTSDTTLFGNKGTIISIPKNCFENVNGPVKIELIESLKLSDIVLLNAQTISNGKLLQTDGVIYLSASVNDVEVILKKESSIQIEIPSSNRIDVMTAFVGNYNPDGVMNWELGNEMVWSTSEQVKEITQYKFFTIPLGLFPNRMQYEKMDSIGKKYPITSQGVFAPLPEHLMGKPKREFYSKILNLLNNENNINTPLATREFANRLKEIEWYYVIYYYDPDGINKGHKFNRNPFEKIQLELFNIYADNIDKPLMYSDSLTLLKLKKFKKKNFDKDSDERLDKLITLFEDFKSQKLSYPVKINNYGIDLESPKAYQSLIQKGINKDSARLSIELHNTRQKIIESLKLNFKFEKDYLVKVNKAEKNQEESFNVQYYLIEANQLGWINVDRFYNSPNAENFNLLANFSSPDDLEFLNVSLVIPNQKSYLTGYKNKDGKYQFTKENEYYTKLPIGETGYLIGVSYQNGKPILGLKEISIGENEMENITASSIELLDFKNKMDKIN
;
A
#
# COMPACT_ATOMS: atom_id res chain seq x y z
N MET A 1 89.81 20.62 -27.60
CA MET A 1 89.22 19.28 -27.38
C MET A 1 87.95 19.48 -26.55
N MET A 2 86.75 19.47 -27.14
CA MET A 2 85.87 18.30 -27.34
C MET A 2 85.61 17.52 -26.03
N LYS A 3 84.42 17.67 -25.42
CA LYS A 3 83.23 16.75 -25.48
C LYS A 3 83.40 15.57 -24.47
N ILE A 4 82.45 15.06 -23.67
CA ILE A 4 80.97 15.05 -23.67
C ILE A 4 80.45 14.38 -22.36
N LEU A 5 79.24 14.76 -21.93
CA LEU A 5 78.18 14.08 -21.12
C LEU A 5 78.50 12.89 -20.18
N LYS A 6 77.93 12.93 -18.96
CA LYS A 6 76.59 12.35 -18.68
C LYS A 6 76.06 12.76 -17.30
N LEU A 7 74.99 13.55 -17.34
CA LEU A 7 74.01 13.79 -16.30
C LEU A 7 73.04 12.58 -16.30
N THR A 8 72.73 11.97 -15.14
CA THR A 8 71.44 11.30 -14.84
C THR A 8 71.42 10.74 -13.42
N SER A 9 70.60 11.40 -12.59
CA SER A 9 69.68 10.84 -11.58
C SER A 9 70.17 9.69 -10.69
N LEU A 10 70.64 10.03 -9.49
CA LEU A 10 70.66 9.14 -8.33
C LEU A 10 69.60 9.67 -7.34
N PHE A 11 68.34 9.31 -7.54
CA PHE A 11 67.26 9.59 -6.60
C PHE A 11 66.28 8.41 -6.59
N LEU A 12 66.03 7.89 -5.39
CA LEU A 12 64.85 7.11 -5.00
C LEU A 12 64.60 5.79 -5.76
N VAL A 13 65.22 4.71 -5.29
CA VAL A 13 64.53 3.40 -5.29
C VAL A 13 63.63 3.40 -4.06
N ILE A 14 62.44 3.98 -4.19
CA ILE A 14 61.33 3.69 -3.27
C ILE A 14 60.92 2.25 -3.58
N LEU A 15 61.11 1.37 -2.61
CA LEU A 15 60.33 0.15 -2.46
C LEU A 15 58.85 0.56 -2.48
N ILE A 16 58.21 0.48 -3.65
CA ILE A 16 56.75 0.43 -3.73
C ILE A 16 56.38 -0.97 -3.26
N ILE A 17 56.44 -1.20 -1.95
CA ILE A 17 55.53 -2.12 -1.32
C ILE A 17 54.19 -1.44 -1.52
N GLY A 18 53.47 -1.84 -2.57
CA GLY A 18 52.05 -1.58 -2.64
C GLY A 18 51.44 -2.23 -1.42
N CYS A 19 51.26 -1.47 -0.35
CA CYS A 19 50.16 -1.73 0.56
C CYS A 19 48.93 -1.73 -0.34
N ALA A 20 48.44 -2.92 -0.68
CA ALA A 20 47.02 -3.04 -0.94
C ALA A 20 46.37 -2.45 0.30
N GLU A 21 45.75 -1.27 0.18
CA GLU A 21 44.84 -0.80 1.23
C GLU A 21 43.88 -1.96 1.47
N GLU A 22 43.96 -2.58 2.65
CA GLU A 22 42.95 -3.54 3.07
C GLU A 22 41.61 -2.85 2.90
N LYS A 23 40.77 -3.37 1.98
CA LYS A 23 39.47 -2.80 1.66
C LYS A 23 38.64 -2.82 2.95
N LYS A 24 38.57 -1.67 3.62
CA LYS A 24 37.89 -1.57 4.91
C LYS A 24 36.38 -1.79 4.70
N PRO A 25 35.73 -2.59 5.55
CA PRO A 25 34.28 -2.75 5.52
C PRO A 25 33.59 -1.38 5.70
N SER A 26 32.36 -1.26 5.21
CA SER A 26 31.56 -0.06 5.45
C SER A 26 31.31 0.13 6.95
N LYS A 27 30.81 1.29 7.38
CA LYS A 27 30.39 1.49 8.78
C LYS A 27 29.32 0.47 9.23
N PHE A 28 28.65 -0.17 8.28
CA PHE A 28 27.62 -1.18 8.51
C PHE A 28 28.17 -2.62 8.37
N GLY A 29 29.47 -2.80 8.07
CA GLY A 29 30.16 -4.09 8.01
C GLY A 29 30.18 -4.78 6.63
N TYR A 30 29.37 -4.34 5.67
CA TYR A 30 29.35 -4.91 4.31
C TYR A 30 30.42 -4.30 3.38
N ASN A 31 30.70 -4.97 2.25
CA ASN A 31 31.71 -4.55 1.27
C ASN A 31 31.31 -3.22 0.60
N THR A 32 32.13 -2.17 0.76
CA THR A 32 31.91 -0.84 0.19
C THR A 32 31.88 -0.82 -1.35
N ALA A 33 32.47 -1.82 -2.00
CA ALA A 33 32.44 -1.95 -3.46
C ALA A 33 31.03 -2.22 -4.01
N LEU A 34 30.09 -2.69 -3.17
CA LEU A 34 28.68 -2.86 -3.54
C LEU A 34 27.82 -1.62 -3.28
N GLN A 35 28.36 -0.53 -2.72
CA GLN A 35 27.55 0.61 -2.28
C GLN A 35 26.67 1.20 -3.39
N GLY A 36 27.19 1.28 -4.63
CA GLY A 36 26.38 1.73 -5.78
C GLY A 36 25.17 0.84 -6.04
N LEU A 37 25.38 -0.48 -6.04
CA LEU A 37 24.31 -1.46 -6.24
C LEU A 37 23.28 -1.47 -5.09
N LEU A 38 23.74 -1.27 -3.85
CA LEU A 38 22.88 -1.17 -2.68
C LEU A 38 21.98 0.09 -2.76
N ASN A 39 22.54 1.23 -3.16
CA ASN A 39 21.77 2.45 -3.38
C ASN A 39 20.70 2.24 -4.47
N ASP A 40 21.09 1.65 -5.60
CA ASP A 40 20.18 1.35 -6.70
C ASP A 40 19.09 0.34 -6.33
N SER A 41 19.33 -0.48 -5.31
CA SER A 41 18.39 -1.47 -4.77
C SER A 41 17.58 -0.95 -3.58
N ASN A 42 17.67 0.35 -3.25
CA ASN A 42 17.02 0.96 -2.09
C ASN A 42 17.40 0.28 -0.76
N LEU A 43 18.66 -0.14 -0.63
CA LEU A 43 19.27 -0.70 0.58
C LEU A 43 20.21 0.31 1.27
N SER A 44 20.03 1.60 1.02
CA SER A 44 20.70 2.67 1.75
C SER A 44 20.00 2.97 3.07
N ALA A 45 20.76 3.49 4.04
CA ALA A 45 20.23 3.87 5.33
C ALA A 45 19.20 5.01 5.19
N GLN A 46 18.05 4.82 5.82
CA GLN A 46 17.03 5.84 6.04
C GLN A 46 17.42 6.63 7.29
N GLU A 47 17.49 7.95 7.19
CA GLU A 47 17.87 8.80 8.31
C GLU A 47 16.65 9.50 8.91
N PHE A 48 16.52 9.43 10.23
CA PHE A 48 15.52 10.15 11.02
C PHE A 48 16.22 11.03 12.06
N LYS A 49 15.61 12.17 12.41
CA LYS A 49 16.02 12.98 13.57
C LYS A 49 14.90 13.01 14.58
N ILE A 50 15.20 12.63 15.82
CA ILE A 50 14.22 12.56 16.90
C ILE A 50 14.62 13.44 18.08
N ASP A 51 13.62 13.93 18.80
CA ASP A 51 13.80 14.54 20.12
C ASP A 51 13.73 13.43 21.17
N ASN A 52 14.87 13.16 21.83
CA ASN A 52 14.96 12.12 22.86
C ASN A 52 14.13 12.46 24.11
N THR A 53 13.54 13.64 24.24
CA THR A 53 12.70 13.99 25.40
C THR A 53 11.22 13.57 25.24
N SER A 54 10.84 13.06 24.07
CA SER A 54 9.48 12.62 23.74
C SER A 54 9.45 11.20 23.19
N ASP A 55 8.37 10.46 23.49
CA ASP A 55 8.11 9.17 22.88
C ASP A 55 7.95 9.38 21.36
N THR A 56 8.62 8.55 20.56
CA THR A 56 8.68 8.72 19.11
C THR A 56 8.43 7.39 18.41
N THR A 57 7.57 7.39 17.40
CA THR A 57 7.37 6.24 16.50
C THR A 57 7.91 6.58 15.11
N LEU A 58 8.76 5.71 14.57
CA LEU A 58 9.32 5.80 13.22
C LEU A 58 8.70 4.74 12.32
N PHE A 59 8.54 5.08 11.04
CA PHE A 59 8.00 4.19 10.01
C PHE A 59 9.05 4.03 8.91
N GLY A 60 9.50 2.80 8.69
CA GLY A 60 10.41 2.44 7.61
C GLY A 60 9.69 2.31 6.27
N ASN A 61 10.42 2.54 5.19
CA ASN A 61 9.92 2.45 3.82
C ASN A 61 9.43 1.04 3.43
N LYS A 62 9.91 -0.03 4.07
CA LYS A 62 9.46 -1.42 3.85
C LYS A 62 8.47 -1.91 4.92
N GLY A 63 7.97 -1.00 5.77
CA GLY A 63 6.89 -1.27 6.71
C GLY A 63 7.33 -1.60 8.13
N THR A 64 8.63 -1.55 8.45
CA THR A 64 9.11 -1.68 9.84
C THR A 64 8.60 -0.51 10.68
N ILE A 65 8.14 -0.79 11.89
CA ILE A 65 7.70 0.24 12.86
C ILE A 65 8.67 0.22 14.04
N ILE A 66 9.14 1.38 14.49
CA ILE A 66 10.07 1.48 15.62
C ILE A 66 9.48 2.46 16.63
N SER A 67 9.12 1.96 17.81
CA SER A 67 8.63 2.75 18.92
C SER A 67 9.75 2.97 19.93
N ILE A 68 10.18 4.22 20.06
CA ILE A 68 11.32 4.68 20.86
C ILE A 68 10.77 5.48 22.06
N PRO A 69 10.86 4.94 23.29
CA PRO A 69 10.46 5.67 24.49
C PRO A 69 11.34 6.90 24.73
N LYS A 70 10.78 7.94 25.33
CA LYS A 70 11.54 9.12 25.73
C LYS A 70 12.69 8.74 26.68
N ASN A 71 13.81 9.42 26.51
CA ASN A 71 15.00 9.37 27.33
C ASN A 71 15.62 7.97 27.42
N CYS A 72 15.48 7.13 26.38
CA CYS A 72 16.01 5.77 26.37
C CYS A 72 17.51 5.68 26.01
N PHE A 73 18.11 6.72 25.41
CA PHE A 73 19.54 6.73 25.04
C PHE A 73 20.46 7.31 26.13
N GLU A 74 21.68 6.78 26.23
CA GLU A 74 22.70 7.24 27.18
C GLU A 74 23.37 8.55 26.75
N ASN A 75 23.62 9.43 27.73
CA ASN A 75 24.47 10.64 27.59
C ASN A 75 24.14 11.54 26.38
N VAL A 76 22.88 11.57 25.96
CA VAL A 76 22.42 12.37 24.82
C VAL A 76 22.08 13.80 25.26
N ASN A 77 22.69 14.78 24.59
CA ASN A 77 22.29 16.18 24.62
C ASN A 77 22.01 16.64 23.18
N GLY A 78 20.75 16.91 22.86
CA GLY A 78 20.32 17.34 21.53
C GLY A 78 19.59 16.24 20.73
N PRO A 79 19.27 16.51 19.46
CA PRO A 79 18.53 15.57 18.61
C PRO A 79 19.36 14.32 18.31
N VAL A 80 18.72 13.16 18.36
CA VAL A 80 19.35 11.87 18.01
C VAL A 80 19.07 11.57 16.54
N LYS A 81 20.11 11.23 15.78
CA LYS A 81 19.98 10.68 14.43
C LYS A 81 19.80 9.18 14.52
N ILE A 82 18.72 8.66 13.94
CA ILE A 82 18.46 7.22 13.80
C ILE A 82 18.69 6.81 12.36
N GLU A 83 19.42 5.71 12.13
CA GLU A 83 19.64 5.13 10.81
C GLU A 83 19.02 3.74 10.71
N LEU A 84 18.18 3.51 9.69
CA LEU A 84 17.48 2.24 9.47
C LEU A 84 17.78 1.67 8.07
N ILE A 85 18.19 0.41 8.00
CA ILE A 85 18.24 -0.37 6.74
C ILE A 85 17.25 -1.54 6.87
N GLU A 86 16.43 -1.76 5.84
CA GLU A 86 15.43 -2.83 5.82
C GLU A 86 15.71 -3.82 4.68
N SER A 87 15.88 -5.09 5.02
CA SER A 87 16.18 -6.18 4.10
C SER A 87 15.25 -7.37 4.36
N LEU A 88 14.01 -7.24 3.88
CA LEU A 88 12.93 -8.21 4.12
C LEU A 88 12.82 -9.29 3.02
N LYS A 89 13.59 -9.15 1.94
CA LYS A 89 13.67 -10.09 0.83
C LYS A 89 14.97 -10.87 0.90
N LEU A 90 14.96 -12.16 0.56
CA LEU A 90 16.18 -12.98 0.56
C LEU A 90 17.24 -12.42 -0.41
N SER A 91 16.81 -11.87 -1.55
CA SER A 91 17.70 -11.18 -2.50
C SER A 91 18.44 -9.99 -1.89
N ASP A 92 17.76 -9.22 -1.03
CA ASP A 92 18.36 -8.06 -0.37
C ASP A 92 19.40 -8.52 0.68
N ILE A 93 19.09 -9.60 1.40
CA ILE A 93 19.97 -10.17 2.43
C ILE A 93 21.27 -10.70 1.77
N VAL A 94 21.16 -11.31 0.58
CA VAL A 94 22.33 -11.73 -0.22
C VAL A 94 23.21 -10.53 -0.60
N LEU A 95 22.62 -9.41 -1.03
CA LEU A 95 23.38 -8.21 -1.37
C LEU A 95 24.12 -7.60 -0.18
N LEU A 96 23.56 -7.71 1.01
CA LEU A 96 24.20 -7.27 2.26
C LEU A 96 25.32 -8.22 2.71
N ASN A 97 25.44 -9.42 2.14
CA ASN A 97 26.31 -10.49 2.63
C ASN A 97 26.02 -10.90 4.10
N ALA A 98 24.77 -10.74 4.53
CA ALA A 98 24.26 -11.15 5.84
C ALA A 98 23.84 -12.64 5.94
N GLN A 99 24.78 -13.60 5.85
CA GLN A 99 24.47 -15.05 5.77
C GLN A 99 23.58 -15.56 6.91
N THR A 100 22.73 -16.55 6.64
CA THR A 100 21.76 -17.08 7.62
C THR A 100 22.38 -18.20 8.47
N ILE A 101 23.46 -17.89 9.18
CA ILE A 101 24.19 -18.81 10.06
C ILE A 101 24.31 -18.24 11.48
N SER A 102 24.03 -19.08 12.47
CA SER A 102 24.36 -18.82 13.88
C SER A 102 25.25 -19.93 14.43
N ASN A 103 26.51 -19.59 14.71
CA ASN A 103 27.46 -20.45 15.42
C ASN A 103 27.50 -21.90 14.91
N GLY A 104 27.45 -22.09 13.59
CA GLY A 104 27.47 -23.45 13.03
C GLY A 104 26.17 -23.95 12.42
N LYS A 105 25.07 -23.26 12.68
CA LYS A 105 23.73 -23.77 12.45
C LYS A 105 22.98 -22.90 11.46
N LEU A 106 22.25 -23.55 10.56
CA LEU A 106 21.42 -22.88 9.57
C LEU A 106 20.24 -22.19 10.23
N LEU A 107 19.96 -20.98 9.75
CA LEU A 107 18.77 -20.22 10.10
C LEU A 107 17.84 -20.13 8.89
N GLN A 108 16.55 -20.19 9.17
CA GLN A 108 15.50 -19.77 8.23
C GLN A 108 15.11 -18.34 8.58
N THR A 109 15.27 -17.42 7.64
CA THR A 109 15.04 -15.99 7.87
C THR A 109 13.70 -15.48 7.37
N ASP A 110 13.16 -14.48 8.06
CA ASP A 110 11.97 -13.74 7.65
C ASP A 110 12.18 -12.21 7.70
N GLY A 111 13.43 -11.74 7.81
CA GLY A 111 13.78 -10.35 7.59
C GLY A 111 14.93 -9.84 8.47
N VAL A 112 15.84 -9.11 7.83
CA VAL A 112 16.98 -8.46 8.47
C VAL A 112 16.79 -6.94 8.47
N ILE A 113 17.10 -6.30 9.58
CA ILE A 113 17.21 -4.84 9.65
C ILE A 113 18.56 -4.42 10.27
N TYR A 114 18.99 -3.20 9.98
CA TYR A 114 20.02 -2.50 10.75
C TYR A 114 19.39 -1.29 11.40
N LEU A 115 19.72 -1.06 12.67
CA LEU A 115 19.29 0.14 13.40
C LEU A 115 20.47 0.71 14.18
N SER A 116 20.77 2.00 14.02
CA SER A 116 21.73 2.70 14.88
C SER A 116 21.21 4.06 15.32
N ALA A 117 21.80 4.58 16.39
CA ALA A 117 21.53 5.90 16.93
C ALA A 117 22.84 6.67 17.12
N SER A 118 22.84 7.96 16.79
CA SER A 118 24.02 8.81 16.94
C SER A 118 23.67 10.26 17.29
N VAL A 119 24.59 10.94 17.96
CA VAL A 119 24.54 12.38 18.24
C VAL A 119 25.83 13.00 17.77
N ASN A 120 25.76 13.99 16.86
CA ASN A 120 26.94 14.59 16.23
C ASN A 120 27.90 13.54 15.65
N ASP A 121 27.35 12.54 14.97
CA ASP A 121 28.05 11.40 14.36
C ASP A 121 28.83 10.48 15.35
N VAL A 122 28.61 10.65 16.65
CA VAL A 122 29.07 9.71 17.69
C VAL A 122 27.93 8.76 18.01
N GLU A 123 28.18 7.45 17.88
CA GLU A 123 27.18 6.42 18.15
C GLU A 123 26.77 6.42 19.63
N VAL A 124 25.48 6.25 19.89
CA VAL A 124 24.91 6.21 21.24
C VAL A 124 24.14 4.91 21.43
N ILE A 125 24.18 4.40 22.65
CA ILE A 125 23.52 3.16 23.03
C ILE A 125 22.29 3.42 23.89
N LEU A 126 21.45 2.40 24.04
CA LEU A 126 20.34 2.41 24.97
C LEU A 126 20.86 2.40 26.41
N LYS A 127 20.18 3.11 27.31
CA LYS A 127 20.40 3.02 28.75
C LYS A 127 20.17 1.60 29.21
N LYS A 128 20.93 1.19 30.22
CA LYS A 128 20.65 -0.06 30.94
C LYS A 128 19.17 -0.14 31.31
N GLU A 129 18.55 -1.30 31.07
CA GLU A 129 17.12 -1.59 31.32
C GLU A 129 16.12 -0.81 30.45
N SER A 130 16.60 -0.02 29.48
CA SER A 130 15.73 0.55 28.43
C SER A 130 15.68 -0.36 27.21
N SER A 131 14.52 -0.44 26.58
CA SER A 131 14.32 -1.11 25.30
C SER A 131 13.57 -0.20 24.34
N ILE A 132 13.68 -0.52 23.06
CA ILE A 132 12.83 0.01 22.00
C ILE A 132 12.00 -1.14 21.43
N GLN A 133 10.79 -0.85 21.00
CA GLN A 133 9.94 -1.85 20.38
C GLN A 133 10.07 -1.75 18.86
N ILE A 134 10.30 -2.87 18.20
CA ILE A 134 10.45 -2.98 16.75
C ILE A 134 9.41 -3.96 16.22
N GLU A 135 8.65 -3.53 15.23
CA GLU A 135 7.68 -4.34 14.52
C GLU A 135 8.18 -4.60 13.10
N ILE A 136 8.46 -5.86 12.76
CA ILE A 136 8.92 -6.25 11.42
C ILE A 136 7.77 -6.95 10.68
N PRO A 137 7.37 -6.48 9.50
CA PRO A 137 6.26 -7.06 8.75
C PRO A 137 6.62 -8.40 8.12
N SER A 138 5.68 -9.34 8.14
CA SER A 138 5.76 -10.64 7.48
C SER A 138 4.46 -10.99 6.79
N SER A 139 4.57 -11.48 5.55
CA SER A 139 3.43 -11.99 4.78
C SER A 139 2.99 -13.39 5.23
N ASN A 140 3.84 -14.12 5.96
CA ASN A 140 3.57 -15.47 6.45
C ASN A 140 4.28 -15.70 7.79
N ARG A 141 3.83 -15.01 8.83
CA ARG A 141 4.43 -15.07 10.17
C ARG A 141 4.44 -16.50 10.72
N ILE A 142 5.61 -16.91 11.20
CA ILE A 142 5.86 -18.21 11.82
C ILE A 142 6.07 -18.00 13.32
N ASP A 143 5.16 -18.53 14.14
CA ASP A 143 5.15 -18.35 15.61
C ASP A 143 6.35 -18.98 16.35
N VAL A 144 7.31 -19.61 15.67
CA VAL A 144 8.52 -20.17 16.29
C VAL A 144 9.79 -19.40 15.93
N MET A 145 9.64 -18.23 15.30
CA MET A 145 10.76 -17.31 15.06
C MET A 145 11.21 -16.64 16.38
N THR A 146 12.49 -16.29 16.42
CA THR A 146 13.14 -15.57 17.51
C THR A 146 14.01 -14.44 16.96
N ALA A 147 14.45 -13.55 17.84
CA ALA A 147 15.29 -12.43 17.48
C ALA A 147 16.77 -12.81 17.60
N PHE A 148 17.56 -12.33 16.65
CA PHE A 148 19.01 -12.46 16.63
C PHE A 148 19.65 -11.10 16.47
N VAL A 149 20.89 -10.99 16.94
CA VAL A 149 21.79 -9.88 16.63
C VAL A 149 23.01 -10.36 15.87
N GLY A 150 23.48 -9.53 14.96
CA GLY A 150 24.51 -9.91 14.00
C GLY A 150 25.72 -9.01 14.05
N ASN A 151 26.89 -9.60 13.82
CA ASN A 151 28.12 -8.87 13.57
C ASN A 151 28.85 -9.47 12.37
N TYR A 152 29.42 -8.60 11.53
CA TYR A 152 30.33 -9.01 10.47
C TYR A 152 31.72 -9.29 11.05
N ASN A 153 32.33 -10.38 10.62
CA ASN A 153 33.74 -10.64 10.88
C ASN A 153 34.64 -9.76 9.98
N PRO A 154 35.99 -9.75 10.19
CA PRO A 154 36.91 -8.98 9.36
C PRO A 154 36.87 -9.30 7.85
N ASP A 155 36.43 -10.51 7.49
CA ASP A 155 36.25 -10.93 6.10
C ASP A 155 34.90 -10.45 5.51
N GLY A 156 34.11 -9.67 6.27
CA GLY A 156 32.83 -9.13 5.84
C GLY A 156 31.70 -10.17 5.82
N VAL A 157 31.83 -11.25 6.59
CA VAL A 157 30.84 -12.33 6.70
C VAL A 157 30.07 -12.23 8.02
N MET A 158 28.74 -12.25 7.95
CA MET A 158 27.86 -12.17 9.12
C MET A 158 27.82 -13.46 9.94
N ASN A 159 27.79 -13.34 11.27
CA ASN A 159 27.33 -14.40 12.16
C ASN A 159 26.26 -13.85 13.11
N TRP A 160 25.21 -14.63 13.30
CA TRP A 160 24.08 -14.28 14.16
C TRP A 160 24.19 -14.96 15.53
N GLU A 161 23.80 -14.26 16.58
CA GLU A 161 23.68 -14.77 17.93
C GLU A 161 22.31 -14.43 18.50
N LEU A 162 21.78 -15.27 19.39
CA LEU A 162 20.51 -14.98 20.06
C LEU A 162 20.63 -13.67 20.83
N GLY A 163 19.68 -12.77 20.63
CA GLY A 163 19.69 -11.46 21.28
C GLY A 163 18.41 -10.69 20.95
N ASN A 164 18.08 -9.72 21.81
CA ASN A 164 16.74 -9.11 21.89
C ASN A 164 15.66 -10.14 22.23
N GLU A 165 14.48 -9.66 22.61
CA GLU A 165 13.39 -10.53 23.05
C GLU A 165 12.19 -10.45 22.10
N MET A 166 11.69 -11.60 21.66
CA MET A 166 10.42 -11.66 20.95
C MET A 166 9.28 -11.48 21.94
N VAL A 167 8.46 -10.47 21.70
CA VAL A 167 7.24 -10.26 22.47
C VAL A 167 6.10 -10.96 21.75
N TRP A 168 5.51 -11.94 22.43
CA TRP A 168 4.25 -12.51 22.00
C TRP A 168 3.16 -11.54 22.38
N SER A 169 2.54 -10.94 21.38
CA SER A 169 1.34 -10.16 21.61
C SER A 169 0.32 -11.08 22.30
N THR A 170 -0.01 -10.76 23.55
CA THR A 170 -1.16 -11.40 24.18
C THR A 170 -2.34 -11.14 23.25
N SER A 171 -3.17 -12.17 23.01
CA SER A 171 -4.28 -12.09 22.05
C SER A 171 -5.26 -10.92 22.31
N GLU A 172 -5.14 -10.25 23.46
CA GLU A 172 -5.85 -9.02 23.80
C GLU A 172 -5.25 -7.75 23.18
N GLN A 173 -3.91 -7.59 23.11
CA GLN A 173 -3.28 -6.44 22.44
C GLN A 173 -3.43 -6.50 20.91
N VAL A 174 -3.40 -7.71 20.32
CA VAL A 174 -3.69 -7.89 18.88
C VAL A 174 -5.12 -7.50 18.55
N LYS A 175 -6.08 -7.73 19.45
CA LYS A 175 -7.49 -7.34 19.26
C LYS A 175 -7.71 -5.83 19.29
N GLU A 176 -6.97 -5.08 20.11
CA GLU A 176 -7.08 -3.61 20.14
C GLU A 176 -6.40 -2.96 18.93
N ILE A 177 -5.21 -3.42 18.52
CA ILE A 177 -4.51 -2.88 17.33
C ILE A 177 -5.26 -3.23 16.03
N THR A 178 -5.89 -4.40 15.95
CA THR A 178 -6.70 -4.80 14.78
C THR A 178 -8.10 -4.17 14.72
N GLN A 179 -8.57 -3.52 15.79
CA GLN A 179 -9.85 -2.80 15.82
C GLN A 179 -9.75 -1.32 15.41
N TYR A 180 -8.54 -0.77 15.26
CA TYR A 180 -8.30 0.56 14.69
C TYR A 180 -7.61 0.45 13.32
N LYS A 181 -8.34 -0.05 12.30
CA LYS A 181 -7.84 -0.12 10.93
C LYS A 181 -7.93 1.23 10.22
N PHE A 182 -6.78 1.86 10.03
CA PHE A 182 -6.54 2.97 9.09
C PHE A 182 -6.50 2.44 7.64
N PHE A 183 -7.03 3.20 6.66
CA PHE A 183 -6.94 2.88 5.22
C PHE A 183 -6.65 4.14 4.39
N THR A 184 -5.92 3.96 3.28
CA THR A 184 -5.57 4.98 2.26
C THR A 184 -6.07 4.59 0.88
N ILE A 185 -6.57 5.55 0.08
CA ILE A 185 -7.05 5.34 -1.30
C ILE A 185 -6.13 6.08 -2.32
N PRO A 186 -5.74 5.48 -3.47
CA PRO A 186 -4.93 6.13 -4.51
C PRO A 186 -5.70 7.05 -5.48
N LEU A 187 -5.02 8.10 -5.96
CA LEU A 187 -5.55 9.22 -6.77
C LEU A 187 -6.03 8.91 -8.21
N GLY A 188 -5.90 7.68 -8.69
CA GLY A 188 -6.18 7.32 -10.09
C GLY A 188 -7.66 7.15 -10.45
N LEU A 189 -8.59 7.36 -9.51
CA LEU A 189 -10.00 6.98 -9.67
C LEU A 189 -10.95 8.13 -10.07
N PHE A 190 -10.44 9.32 -10.43
CA PHE A 190 -11.27 10.45 -10.84
C PHE A 190 -10.98 10.92 -12.28
N PRO A 191 -11.71 10.43 -13.30
CA PRO A 191 -11.72 11.07 -14.60
C PRO A 191 -12.72 12.24 -14.60
N ASN A 192 -12.15 13.44 -14.77
CA ASN A 192 -12.74 14.63 -15.39
C ASN A 192 -13.95 15.31 -14.72
N ARG A 193 -13.66 16.28 -13.83
CA ARG A 193 -14.28 17.65 -13.84
C ARG A 193 -13.75 18.65 -12.78
N MET A 194 -12.51 18.51 -12.32
CA MET A 194 -11.83 19.57 -11.56
C MET A 194 -10.49 19.90 -12.21
N GLN A 195 -10.55 20.47 -13.41
CA GLN A 195 -9.48 21.34 -13.88
C GLN A 195 -9.85 22.77 -13.50
N TYR A 196 -8.83 23.48 -13.01
CA TYR A 196 -8.77 24.89 -12.67
C TYR A 196 -9.04 25.26 -11.20
N GLU A 197 -7.94 25.74 -10.61
CA GLU A 197 -7.84 26.53 -9.37
C GLU A 197 -7.75 25.77 -8.04
N LYS A 198 -6.65 25.01 -7.85
CA LYS A 198 -5.78 25.01 -6.64
C LYS A 198 -4.79 23.82 -6.60
N MET A 199 -4.08 23.57 -7.70
CA MET A 199 -2.98 22.59 -7.70
C MET A 199 -1.67 23.14 -7.12
N ASP A 200 -1.50 24.47 -7.06
CA ASP A 200 -0.24 25.07 -6.59
C ASP A 200 -0.07 25.11 -5.05
N SER A 201 -1.13 24.89 -4.26
CA SER A 201 -1.04 24.89 -2.79
C SER A 201 -0.96 23.51 -2.15
N ILE A 202 -1.22 22.43 -2.90
CA ILE A 202 -1.17 21.05 -2.39
C ILE A 202 0.26 20.49 -2.43
N GLY A 203 1.02 20.81 -3.48
CA GLY A 203 2.42 20.35 -3.63
C GLY A 203 3.43 20.98 -2.66
N LYS A 204 3.00 21.91 -1.80
CA LYS A 204 3.87 22.56 -0.81
C LYS A 204 3.68 22.04 0.63
N LYS A 205 2.68 21.22 0.92
CA LYS A 205 2.32 20.86 2.32
C LYS A 205 2.25 19.35 2.62
N TYR A 206 2.44 18.49 1.62
CA TYR A 206 2.56 17.04 1.76
C TYR A 206 3.67 16.53 0.81
N PRO A 207 4.51 15.55 1.21
CA PRO A 207 5.33 14.86 0.24
C PRO A 207 4.41 14.11 -0.72
N ILE A 208 4.39 14.55 -1.96
CA ILE A 208 3.80 13.81 -3.06
C ILE A 208 4.72 12.61 -3.29
N THR A 209 4.30 11.42 -2.88
CA THR A 209 4.91 10.19 -3.38
C THR A 209 4.18 9.78 -4.67
N SER A 210 4.79 8.90 -5.45
CA SER A 210 4.22 8.36 -6.69
C SER A 210 2.89 7.61 -6.51
N GLN A 211 2.39 7.46 -5.27
CA GLN A 211 1.22 6.65 -4.92
C GLN A 211 0.01 7.44 -4.39
N GLY A 212 0.09 8.77 -4.24
CA GLY A 212 -1.08 9.63 -4.00
C GLY A 212 -1.31 10.13 -2.55
N VAL A 213 -2.39 10.91 -2.37
CA VAL A 213 -2.72 11.72 -1.17
C VAL A 213 -3.77 11.04 -0.28
N PHE A 214 -3.54 11.08 1.04
CA PHE A 214 -4.30 10.42 2.13
C PHE A 214 -5.58 11.21 2.56
N ALA A 215 -6.78 10.61 2.48
CA ALA A 215 -8.02 11.07 3.18
C ALA A 215 -9.09 9.93 3.32
N PRO A 216 -9.95 9.90 4.36
CA PRO A 216 -10.80 8.74 4.71
C PRO A 216 -12.21 8.66 4.08
N LEU A 217 -12.72 7.42 4.05
CA LEU A 217 -13.94 6.91 3.39
C LEU A 217 -15.30 7.50 3.83
N PRO A 218 -16.25 7.68 2.88
CA PRO A 218 -17.68 7.86 3.13
C PRO A 218 -18.58 6.73 2.55
N GLU A 219 -18.20 5.45 2.62
CA GLU A 219 -18.98 4.37 1.97
C GLU A 219 -19.99 3.65 2.88
N HIS A 220 -19.81 3.66 4.20
CA HIS A 220 -20.64 2.82 5.09
C HIS A 220 -21.99 3.43 5.50
N LEU A 221 -22.28 4.69 5.16
CA LEU A 221 -23.54 5.32 5.55
C LEU A 221 -24.58 5.40 4.43
N MET A 222 -24.19 5.59 3.15
CA MET A 222 -25.16 6.02 2.13
C MET A 222 -25.40 5.09 0.94
N GLY A 223 -24.63 4.00 0.81
CA GLY A 223 -24.79 3.08 -0.32
C GLY A 223 -26.07 2.26 -0.25
N LYS A 224 -26.30 1.51 0.84
CA LYS A 224 -27.43 0.58 0.91
C LYS A 224 -28.81 1.28 0.86
N PRO A 225 -29.08 2.34 1.64
CA PRO A 225 -30.39 2.99 1.61
C PRO A 225 -30.70 3.68 0.26
N LYS A 226 -29.68 4.27 -0.39
CA LYS A 226 -29.84 4.90 -1.70
C LYS A 226 -30.10 3.87 -2.81
N ARG A 227 -29.42 2.71 -2.77
CA ARG A 227 -29.72 1.57 -3.67
C ARG A 227 -31.10 0.98 -3.45
N GLU A 228 -31.49 0.78 -2.19
CA GLU A 228 -32.83 0.31 -1.85
C GLU A 228 -33.89 1.28 -2.37
N PHE A 229 -33.65 2.59 -2.25
CA PHE A 229 -34.50 3.61 -2.82
C PHE A 229 -34.56 3.55 -4.36
N TYR A 230 -33.42 3.55 -5.06
CA TYR A 230 -33.41 3.48 -6.53
C TYR A 230 -34.02 2.18 -7.04
N SER A 231 -33.75 1.06 -6.37
CA SER A 231 -34.38 -0.22 -6.67
C SER A 231 -35.90 -0.16 -6.48
N LYS A 232 -36.37 0.44 -5.37
CA LYS A 232 -37.79 0.66 -5.09
C LYS A 232 -38.44 1.52 -6.19
N ILE A 233 -37.84 2.63 -6.57
CA ILE A 233 -38.37 3.51 -7.63
C ILE A 233 -38.35 2.83 -9.00
N LEU A 234 -37.27 2.11 -9.35
CA LEU A 234 -37.19 1.34 -10.60
C LEU A 234 -38.27 0.26 -10.66
N ASN A 235 -38.51 -0.45 -9.56
CA ASN A 235 -39.58 -1.45 -9.47
C ASN A 235 -40.96 -0.80 -9.64
N LEU A 236 -41.19 0.36 -9.02
CA LEU A 236 -42.43 1.12 -9.19
C LEU A 236 -42.60 1.61 -10.64
N LEU A 237 -41.51 2.04 -11.31
CA LEU A 237 -41.51 2.50 -12.70
C LEU A 237 -41.67 1.37 -13.72
N ASN A 238 -41.21 0.17 -13.42
CA ASN A 238 -41.39 -0.98 -14.32
C ASN A 238 -42.76 -1.63 -14.16
N ASN A 239 -43.52 -1.32 -13.11
CA ASN A 239 -44.87 -1.83 -12.92
C ASN A 239 -45.86 -1.12 -13.84
N GLU A 240 -46.51 -1.88 -14.74
CA GLU A 240 -47.48 -1.37 -15.71
C GLU A 240 -48.69 -0.69 -15.05
N ASN A 241 -49.09 -1.12 -13.85
CA ASN A 241 -50.18 -0.49 -13.10
C ASN A 241 -49.84 0.97 -12.70
N ASN A 242 -48.56 1.32 -12.67
CA ASN A 242 -48.07 2.65 -12.32
C ASN A 242 -47.81 3.55 -13.55
N ILE A 243 -48.20 3.12 -14.77
CA ILE A 243 -48.05 3.94 -15.98
C ILE A 243 -48.85 5.25 -15.87
N ASN A 244 -50.00 5.22 -15.20
CA ASN A 244 -50.91 6.37 -15.04
C ASN A 244 -50.70 7.15 -13.73
N THR A 245 -49.47 7.14 -13.20
CA THR A 245 -49.10 7.82 -11.96
C THR A 245 -48.10 8.96 -12.23
N PRO A 246 -47.93 9.92 -11.30
CA PRO A 246 -46.95 10.98 -11.45
C PRO A 246 -45.49 10.53 -11.50
N LEU A 247 -45.17 9.26 -11.21
CA LEU A 247 -43.83 8.67 -11.12
C LEU A 247 -42.91 8.96 -12.32
N ALA A 248 -43.51 9.22 -13.48
CA ALA A 248 -42.81 9.43 -14.75
C ALA A 248 -43.01 10.84 -15.35
N THR A 249 -43.41 11.79 -14.51
CA THR A 249 -43.57 13.18 -14.91
C THR A 249 -42.26 13.95 -14.74
N ARG A 250 -42.05 14.97 -15.57
CA ARG A 250 -40.93 15.91 -15.40
C ARG A 250 -40.99 16.56 -14.02
N GLU A 251 -42.19 16.85 -13.55
CA GLU A 251 -42.47 17.45 -12.27
C GLU A 251 -41.99 16.55 -11.12
N PHE A 252 -42.34 15.25 -11.14
CA PHE A 252 -41.85 14.26 -10.17
C PHE A 252 -40.32 14.11 -10.21
N ALA A 253 -39.74 13.99 -11.41
CA ALA A 253 -38.29 13.90 -11.57
C ALA A 253 -37.57 15.12 -11.00
N ASN A 254 -38.12 16.33 -11.19
CA ASN A 254 -37.61 17.55 -10.59
C ASN A 254 -37.66 17.49 -9.05
N ARG A 255 -38.75 17.00 -8.43
CA ARG A 255 -38.81 16.84 -6.95
C ARG A 255 -37.69 15.93 -6.45
N LEU A 256 -37.51 14.77 -7.08
CA LEU A 256 -36.46 13.83 -6.69
C LEU A 256 -35.05 14.43 -6.84
N LYS A 257 -34.80 15.14 -7.95
CA LYS A 257 -33.54 15.82 -8.20
C LYS A 257 -33.24 16.87 -7.12
N GLU A 258 -34.23 17.67 -6.73
CA GLU A 258 -34.02 18.69 -5.71
C GLU A 258 -33.81 18.10 -4.31
N ILE A 259 -34.50 16.99 -3.96
CA ILE A 259 -34.19 16.24 -2.73
C ILE A 259 -32.76 15.71 -2.76
N GLU A 260 -32.30 15.25 -3.92
CA GLU A 260 -30.93 14.77 -4.12
C GLU A 260 -29.88 15.90 -4.09
N TRP A 261 -30.17 17.08 -4.67
CA TRP A 261 -29.21 18.17 -4.79
C TRP A 261 -28.82 18.81 -3.44
N TYR A 262 -29.73 18.82 -2.47
CA TYR A 262 -29.45 19.31 -1.11
C TYR A 262 -28.58 18.36 -0.27
N TYR A 263 -28.00 17.35 -0.92
CA TYR A 263 -26.97 16.46 -0.40
C TYR A 263 -25.56 17.03 -0.63
N VAL A 264 -25.09 17.91 0.25
CA VAL A 264 -23.69 18.33 0.24
C VAL A 264 -23.09 18.10 1.63
N ILE A 265 -22.14 17.17 1.70
CA ILE A 265 -21.26 16.95 2.86
C ILE A 265 -20.18 18.04 2.82
N TYR A 266 -20.02 18.77 3.92
CA TYR A 266 -18.94 19.75 4.08
C TYR A 266 -17.88 19.17 5.01
N TYR A 267 -16.62 19.30 4.61
CA TYR A 267 -15.46 18.99 5.42
C TYR A 267 -14.92 20.30 5.98
N TYR A 268 -14.87 20.44 7.31
CA TYR A 268 -14.11 21.51 7.97
C TYR A 268 -12.79 20.94 8.48
N ASP A 269 -11.73 21.71 8.31
CA ASP A 269 -10.39 21.44 8.84
C ASP A 269 -10.34 22.01 10.27
N PRO A 270 -10.21 21.21 11.35
CA PRO A 270 -9.90 21.72 12.67
C PRO A 270 -8.38 21.79 12.83
N ASP A 271 -7.91 22.93 13.33
CA ASP A 271 -6.50 23.27 13.47
C ASP A 271 -5.63 22.16 14.11
N GLY A 272 -4.75 21.59 13.28
CA GLY A 272 -3.32 21.58 13.58
C GLY A 272 -2.68 20.35 14.21
N ILE A 273 -3.30 19.58 15.12
CA ILE A 273 -2.48 18.64 15.94
C ILE A 273 -3.07 17.23 16.12
N ASN A 274 -4.34 16.96 15.85
CA ASN A 274 -4.92 15.61 15.95
C ASN A 274 -5.93 15.35 14.82
N LYS A 275 -5.53 14.64 13.75
CA LYS A 275 -6.42 14.30 12.62
C LYS A 275 -7.31 13.09 12.93
N GLY A 276 -8.22 13.25 13.89
CA GLY A 276 -9.50 12.54 13.83
C GLY A 276 -10.44 13.37 12.96
N HIS A 277 -10.89 12.85 11.82
CA HIS A 277 -12.02 13.48 11.14
C HIS A 277 -13.23 13.38 12.05
N LYS A 278 -13.73 14.51 12.56
CA LYS A 278 -15.09 14.53 13.08
C LYS A 278 -16.02 14.43 11.88
N PHE A 279 -16.53 13.23 11.65
CA PHE A 279 -17.74 13.05 10.87
C PHE A 279 -18.85 13.83 11.57
N ASN A 280 -19.18 15.01 11.05
CA ASN A 280 -20.51 15.53 11.31
C ASN A 280 -21.46 14.60 10.57
N ARG A 281 -22.20 13.75 11.32
CA ARG A 281 -23.38 13.06 10.78
C ARG A 281 -24.14 14.10 9.98
N ASN A 282 -24.35 13.86 8.68
CA ASN A 282 -25.20 14.74 7.90
C ASN A 282 -26.61 14.62 8.51
N PRO A 283 -27.11 15.66 9.21
CA PRO A 283 -28.39 15.55 9.88
C PRO A 283 -29.54 15.36 8.87
N PHE A 284 -29.30 15.65 7.59
CA PHE A 284 -30.26 15.55 6.50
C PHE A 284 -30.34 14.18 5.84
N GLU A 285 -29.43 13.25 6.11
CA GLU A 285 -29.44 11.93 5.46
C GLU A 285 -30.76 11.15 5.73
N LYS A 286 -31.13 11.04 7.01
CA LYS A 286 -32.40 10.42 7.40
C LYS A 286 -33.60 11.22 6.88
N ILE A 287 -33.47 12.54 6.80
CA ILE A 287 -34.51 13.43 6.29
C ILE A 287 -34.76 13.09 4.83
N GLN A 288 -33.72 13.01 4.01
CA GLN A 288 -33.79 12.73 2.57
C GLN A 288 -34.48 11.40 2.28
N LEU A 289 -34.07 10.31 2.95
CA LEU A 289 -34.71 8.99 2.77
C LEU A 289 -36.20 9.04 3.13
N GLU A 290 -36.55 9.79 4.17
CA GLU A 290 -37.95 9.99 4.54
C GLU A 290 -38.71 10.82 3.50
N LEU A 291 -38.12 11.86 2.92
CA LEU A 291 -38.73 12.64 1.83
C LEU A 291 -38.92 11.77 0.58
N PHE A 292 -37.89 11.00 0.22
CA PHE A 292 -37.92 10.07 -0.90
C PHE A 292 -39.03 9.03 -0.75
N ASN A 293 -39.20 8.46 0.45
CA ASN A 293 -40.28 7.52 0.71
C ASN A 293 -41.66 8.17 0.66
N ILE A 294 -41.83 9.44 1.06
CA ILE A 294 -43.11 10.15 0.88
C ILE A 294 -43.55 10.13 -0.60
N TYR A 295 -42.64 10.36 -1.53
CA TYR A 295 -42.95 10.32 -2.97
C TYR A 295 -43.20 8.90 -3.48
N ALA A 296 -42.41 7.92 -3.03
CA ALA A 296 -42.55 6.53 -3.46
C ALA A 296 -43.84 5.89 -2.94
N ASP A 297 -44.24 6.19 -1.70
CA ASP A 297 -45.37 5.55 -1.00
C ASP A 297 -46.72 6.15 -1.39
N ASN A 298 -46.73 7.37 -1.95
CA ASN A 298 -47.96 8.07 -2.35
C ASN A 298 -48.04 8.24 -3.87
N ILE A 299 -47.55 7.25 -4.59
CA ILE A 299 -47.40 7.35 -6.03
C ILE A 299 -48.73 7.37 -6.79
N ASP A 300 -49.79 6.83 -6.18
CA ASP A 300 -51.16 6.89 -6.70
C ASP A 300 -51.85 8.24 -6.43
N LYS A 301 -51.20 9.15 -5.69
CA LYS A 301 -51.75 10.46 -5.32
C LYS A 301 -51.23 11.59 -6.22
N PRO A 302 -51.94 12.72 -6.32
CA PRO A 302 -51.41 13.91 -6.98
C PRO A 302 -50.13 14.41 -6.31
N LEU A 303 -49.20 15.01 -7.07
CA LEU A 303 -47.92 15.51 -6.53
C LEU A 303 -48.11 16.51 -5.39
N MET A 304 -49.17 17.33 -5.45
CA MET A 304 -49.49 18.26 -4.37
C MET A 304 -49.69 17.57 -3.01
N TYR A 305 -50.15 16.31 -2.99
CA TYR A 305 -50.27 15.50 -1.78
C TYR A 305 -48.89 15.20 -1.18
N SER A 306 -47.96 14.68 -1.99
CA SER A 306 -46.58 14.39 -1.59
C SER A 306 -45.79 15.65 -1.25
N ASP A 307 -45.98 16.74 -2.01
CA ASP A 307 -45.41 18.07 -1.74
C ASP A 307 -45.89 18.57 -0.35
N SER A 308 -47.17 18.38 -0.03
CA SER A 308 -47.74 18.76 1.27
C SER A 308 -47.20 17.94 2.43
N LEU A 309 -47.06 16.62 2.26
CA LEU A 309 -46.45 15.74 3.27
C LEU A 309 -44.98 16.07 3.48
N THR A 310 -44.25 16.35 2.40
CA THR A 310 -42.84 16.76 2.47
C THR A 310 -42.68 18.07 3.22
N LEU A 311 -43.53 19.08 2.95
CA LEU A 311 -43.52 20.33 3.69
C LEU A 311 -43.81 20.14 5.18
N LEU A 312 -44.81 19.32 5.53
CA LEU A 312 -45.08 19.00 6.94
C LEU A 312 -43.85 18.36 7.60
N LYS A 313 -43.15 17.49 6.87
CA LYS A 313 -41.96 16.81 7.36
C LYS A 313 -40.79 17.77 7.57
N LEU A 314 -40.48 18.60 6.57
CA LEU A 314 -39.43 19.61 6.64
C LEU A 314 -39.69 20.62 7.77
N LYS A 315 -40.93 21.11 7.92
CA LYS A 315 -41.32 22.01 9.02
C LYS A 315 -41.19 21.36 10.40
N LYS A 316 -41.41 20.04 10.52
CA LYS A 316 -41.16 19.29 11.76
C LYS A 316 -39.66 19.20 12.07
N PHE A 317 -38.82 19.06 11.05
CA PHE A 317 -37.37 19.07 11.23
C PHE A 317 -36.83 20.43 11.61
N LYS A 318 -37.36 21.53 11.04
CA LYS A 318 -36.96 22.91 11.41
C LYS A 318 -37.11 23.19 12.91
N LYS A 319 -38.08 22.55 13.58
CA LYS A 319 -38.28 22.66 15.04
C LYS A 319 -37.20 21.95 15.89
N LYS A 320 -36.23 21.28 15.27
CA LYS A 320 -35.17 20.53 15.97
C LYS A 320 -33.89 21.34 16.22
N ASN A 321 -33.84 22.61 15.79
CA ASN A 321 -32.71 23.55 15.93
C ASN A 321 -31.38 22.97 15.39
N PHE A 322 -31.09 23.18 14.10
CA PHE A 322 -29.80 22.79 13.53
C PHE A 322 -28.74 23.90 13.71
N ASP A 323 -27.50 23.63 13.28
CA ASP A 323 -26.52 24.70 13.11
C ASP A 323 -26.97 25.68 12.02
N LYS A 324 -26.44 26.91 12.05
CA LYS A 324 -26.87 28.01 11.18
C LYS A 324 -26.84 27.65 9.69
N ASP A 325 -25.82 26.94 9.23
CA ASP A 325 -25.66 26.59 7.82
C ASP A 325 -26.66 25.51 7.40
N SER A 326 -26.88 24.53 8.26
CA SER A 326 -27.92 23.52 8.11
C SER A 326 -29.33 24.14 8.10
N ASP A 327 -29.62 25.09 9.00
CA ASP A 327 -30.90 25.80 9.06
C ASP A 327 -31.14 26.63 7.79
N GLU A 328 -30.13 27.33 7.27
CA GLU A 328 -30.26 28.10 6.02
C GLU A 328 -30.58 27.19 4.82
N ARG A 329 -29.95 26.01 4.75
CA ARG A 329 -30.24 25.02 3.71
C ARG A 329 -31.64 24.44 3.83
N LEU A 330 -32.06 24.15 5.06
CA LEU A 330 -33.41 23.65 5.31
C LEU A 330 -34.46 24.69 4.92
N ASP A 331 -34.20 25.97 5.16
CA ASP A 331 -35.09 27.06 4.77
C ASP A 331 -35.21 27.19 3.25
N LYS A 332 -34.10 27.12 2.53
CA LYS A 332 -34.12 27.08 1.05
C LYS A 332 -34.92 25.88 0.52
N LEU A 333 -34.76 24.71 1.13
CA LEU A 333 -35.52 23.51 0.78
C LEU A 333 -37.02 23.65 1.10
N ILE A 334 -37.38 24.26 2.24
CA ILE A 334 -38.78 24.54 2.58
C ILE A 334 -39.39 25.49 1.55
N THR A 335 -38.73 26.60 1.22
CA THR A 335 -39.23 27.57 0.23
C THR A 335 -39.43 26.91 -1.14
N LEU A 336 -38.51 26.05 -1.55
CA LEU A 336 -38.62 25.29 -2.81
C LEU A 336 -39.86 24.38 -2.81
N PHE A 337 -40.12 23.69 -1.72
CA PHE A 337 -41.30 22.83 -1.63
C PHE A 337 -42.62 23.61 -1.46
N GLU A 338 -42.58 24.84 -0.94
CA GLU A 338 -43.72 25.75 -0.95
C GLU A 338 -44.07 26.19 -2.37
N ASP A 339 -43.05 26.47 -3.20
CA ASP A 339 -43.24 26.71 -4.63
C ASP A 339 -43.85 25.48 -5.32
N PHE A 340 -43.28 24.29 -5.11
CA PHE A 340 -43.83 23.04 -5.66
C PHE A 340 -45.29 22.81 -5.30
N LYS A 341 -45.66 23.02 -4.03
CA LYS A 341 -47.06 22.92 -3.60
C LYS A 341 -47.94 23.97 -4.26
N SER A 342 -47.43 25.19 -4.49
CA SER A 342 -48.18 26.29 -5.10
C SER A 342 -48.55 26.03 -6.56
N GLN A 343 -47.83 25.12 -7.24
CA GLN A 343 -48.13 24.67 -8.60
C GLN A 343 -49.47 23.91 -8.69
N LYS A 344 -50.08 23.52 -7.55
CA LYS A 344 -51.44 22.93 -7.44
C LYS A 344 -51.67 21.74 -8.38
N LEU A 345 -50.65 20.90 -8.55
CA LEU A 345 -50.69 19.68 -9.34
C LEU A 345 -51.60 18.63 -8.66
N SER A 346 -52.91 18.82 -8.84
CA SER A 346 -54.01 18.16 -8.14
C SER A 346 -54.61 16.97 -8.89
N TYR A 347 -54.18 16.75 -10.13
CA TYR A 347 -54.55 15.58 -10.93
C TYR A 347 -53.30 14.77 -11.28
N PRO A 348 -53.35 13.43 -11.24
CA PRO A 348 -52.28 12.62 -11.77
C PRO A 348 -52.15 12.89 -13.27
N VAL A 349 -50.94 13.19 -13.74
CA VAL A 349 -50.65 13.23 -15.17
C VAL A 349 -50.72 11.79 -15.68
N LYS A 350 -51.73 11.47 -16.49
CA LYS A 350 -51.96 10.11 -17.00
C LYS A 350 -51.39 9.96 -18.40
N ILE A 351 -50.60 8.91 -18.61
CA ILE A 351 -50.13 8.52 -19.95
C ILE A 351 -51.18 7.62 -20.57
N ASN A 352 -52.11 8.18 -21.33
CA ASN A 352 -53.13 7.40 -22.00
C ASN A 352 -52.59 6.82 -23.31
N ASN A 353 -52.37 5.51 -23.35
CA ASN A 353 -51.92 4.84 -24.57
C ASN A 353 -53.05 4.58 -25.57
N TYR A 354 -54.33 4.74 -25.17
CA TYR A 354 -55.51 4.44 -25.96
C TYR A 354 -55.46 3.05 -26.61
N GLY A 355 -54.80 2.07 -25.99
CA GLY A 355 -54.57 0.74 -26.57
C GLY A 355 -53.69 0.74 -27.84
N ILE A 356 -52.83 1.73 -28.00
CA ILE A 356 -51.77 1.81 -29.01
C ILE A 356 -50.43 1.59 -28.31
N ASP A 357 -49.54 0.82 -28.93
CA ASP A 357 -48.14 0.73 -28.50
C ASP A 357 -47.42 2.06 -28.76
N LEU A 358 -47.08 2.77 -27.68
CA LEU A 358 -46.44 4.09 -27.74
C LEU A 358 -44.94 4.02 -28.06
N GLU A 359 -44.31 2.85 -27.98
CA GLU A 359 -42.91 2.63 -28.37
C GLU A 359 -42.76 2.54 -29.91
N SER A 360 -43.87 2.31 -30.61
CA SER A 360 -43.87 2.20 -32.07
C SER A 360 -43.45 3.52 -32.74
N PRO A 361 -42.57 3.50 -33.76
CA PRO A 361 -42.26 4.68 -34.57
C PRO A 361 -43.50 5.29 -35.27
N LYS A 362 -44.60 4.52 -35.37
CA LYS A 362 -45.88 4.95 -35.95
C LYS A 362 -46.95 5.30 -34.90
N ALA A 363 -46.63 5.28 -33.61
CA ALA A 363 -47.59 5.46 -32.52
C ALA A 363 -48.45 6.71 -32.66
N TYR A 364 -47.85 7.86 -33.00
CA TYR A 364 -48.60 9.09 -33.25
C TYR A 364 -49.60 8.94 -34.41
N GLN A 365 -49.19 8.33 -35.53
CA GLN A 365 -50.06 8.09 -36.68
C GLN A 365 -51.23 7.16 -36.31
N SER A 366 -50.95 6.10 -35.55
CA SER A 366 -51.95 5.15 -35.06
C SER A 366 -52.95 5.79 -34.09
N LEU A 367 -52.52 6.72 -33.23
CA LEU A 367 -53.40 7.49 -32.35
C LEU A 367 -54.35 8.39 -33.15
N ILE A 368 -53.85 9.07 -34.18
CA ILE A 368 -54.68 9.92 -35.06
C ILE A 368 -55.67 9.07 -35.86
N GLN A 369 -55.24 7.92 -36.40
CA GLN A 369 -56.12 6.97 -37.11
C GLN A 369 -57.23 6.41 -36.22
N LYS A 370 -56.98 6.31 -34.91
CA LYS A 370 -57.97 5.90 -33.90
C LYS A 370 -58.91 7.03 -33.47
N GLY A 371 -58.77 8.22 -34.05
CA GLY A 371 -59.65 9.37 -33.78
C GLY A 371 -59.25 10.24 -32.59
N ILE A 372 -58.04 10.07 -32.03
CA ILE A 372 -57.55 10.91 -30.94
C ILE A 372 -57.12 12.28 -31.51
N ASN A 373 -57.50 13.37 -30.84
CA ASN A 373 -57.10 14.71 -31.26
C ASN A 373 -55.57 14.90 -31.16
N LYS A 374 -55.02 15.77 -32.02
CA LYS A 374 -53.57 15.98 -32.16
C LYS A 374 -52.87 16.35 -30.85
N ASP A 375 -53.47 17.21 -30.05
CA ASP A 375 -52.88 17.68 -28.79
C ASP A 375 -52.80 16.56 -27.75
N SER A 376 -53.86 15.77 -27.62
CA SER A 376 -53.91 14.61 -26.71
C SER A 376 -52.98 13.48 -27.16
N ALA A 377 -52.88 13.23 -28.48
CA ALA A 377 -51.94 12.27 -29.04
C ALA A 377 -50.49 12.69 -28.81
N ARG A 378 -50.18 13.98 -29.02
CA ARG A 378 -48.83 14.54 -28.81
C ARG A 378 -48.43 14.50 -27.34
N LEU A 379 -49.34 14.88 -26.44
CA LEU A 379 -49.13 14.81 -25.00
C LEU A 379 -48.86 13.37 -24.53
N SER A 380 -49.60 12.39 -25.06
CA SER A 380 -49.41 10.97 -24.68
C SER A 380 -48.03 10.44 -25.10
N ILE A 381 -47.56 10.80 -26.30
CA ILE A 381 -46.22 10.46 -26.81
C ILE A 381 -45.13 11.17 -26.01
N GLU A 382 -45.30 12.46 -25.71
CA GLU A 382 -44.32 13.24 -24.95
C GLU A 382 -44.13 12.71 -23.53
N LEU A 383 -45.23 12.38 -22.86
CA LEU A 383 -45.19 11.80 -21.51
C LEU A 383 -44.59 10.40 -21.52
N HIS A 384 -44.90 9.57 -22.52
CA HIS A 384 -44.30 8.25 -22.70
C HIS A 384 -42.78 8.32 -22.93
N ASN A 385 -42.33 9.20 -23.83
CA ASN A 385 -40.89 9.39 -24.08
C ASN A 385 -40.17 9.95 -22.84
N THR A 386 -40.83 10.84 -22.10
CA THR A 386 -40.29 11.38 -20.83
C THR A 386 -40.14 10.27 -19.80
N ARG A 387 -41.12 9.37 -19.68
CA ARG A 387 -41.03 8.17 -18.85
C ARG A 387 -39.83 7.32 -19.20
N GLN A 388 -39.63 7.01 -20.48
CA GLN A 388 -38.51 6.16 -20.91
C GLN A 388 -37.15 6.79 -20.58
N LYS A 389 -37.01 8.11 -20.79
CA LYS A 389 -35.79 8.84 -20.42
C LYS A 389 -35.51 8.80 -18.92
N ILE A 390 -36.53 8.93 -18.08
CA ILE A 390 -36.39 8.82 -16.62
C ILE A 390 -35.94 7.40 -16.22
N ILE A 391 -36.57 6.37 -16.80
CA ILE A 391 -36.22 4.96 -16.55
C ILE A 391 -34.76 4.69 -16.96
N GLU A 392 -34.35 5.16 -18.14
CA GLU A 392 -32.99 4.99 -18.64
C GLU A 392 -31.96 5.71 -17.75
N SER A 393 -32.24 6.96 -17.34
CA SER A 393 -31.38 7.71 -16.42
C SER A 393 -31.22 7.01 -15.07
N LEU A 394 -32.29 6.46 -14.51
CA LEU A 394 -32.23 5.73 -13.24
C LEU A 394 -31.49 4.38 -13.38
N LYS A 395 -31.66 3.67 -14.50
CA LYS A 395 -30.89 2.45 -14.81
C LYS A 395 -29.40 2.75 -14.93
N LEU A 396 -29.04 3.85 -15.59
CA LEU A 396 -27.65 4.30 -15.70
C LEU A 396 -27.05 4.63 -14.33
N ASN A 397 -27.77 5.38 -13.49
CA ASN A 397 -27.31 5.72 -12.13
C ASN A 397 -27.14 4.47 -11.26
N PHE A 398 -28.11 3.55 -11.30
CA PHE A 398 -28.04 2.28 -10.55
C PHE A 398 -26.89 1.39 -11.03
N LYS A 399 -26.65 1.33 -12.35
CA LYS A 399 -25.52 0.59 -12.93
C LYS A 399 -24.18 1.22 -12.54
N PHE A 400 -24.05 2.54 -12.64
CA PHE A 400 -22.84 3.27 -12.23
C PHE A 400 -22.48 2.98 -10.76
N GLU A 401 -23.47 3.01 -9.87
CA GLU A 401 -23.26 2.70 -8.46
C GLU A 401 -22.83 1.24 -8.25
N LYS A 402 -23.47 0.29 -8.94
CA LYS A 402 -23.10 -1.12 -8.87
C LYS A 402 -21.68 -1.39 -9.40
N ASP A 403 -21.32 -0.79 -10.54
CA ASP A 403 -20.00 -0.96 -11.17
C ASP A 403 -18.90 -0.30 -10.32
N TYR A 404 -19.22 0.81 -9.65
CA TYR A 404 -18.34 1.43 -8.65
C TYR A 404 -18.07 0.49 -7.48
N LEU A 405 -19.11 -0.12 -6.89
CA LEU A 405 -18.95 -1.07 -5.79
C LEU A 405 -18.14 -2.31 -6.17
N VAL A 406 -18.31 -2.84 -7.39
CA VAL A 406 -17.49 -3.98 -7.85
C VAL A 406 -16.01 -3.59 -7.94
N LYS A 407 -15.70 -2.37 -8.37
CA LYS A 407 -14.32 -1.85 -8.42
C LYS A 407 -13.75 -1.63 -7.02
N VAL A 408 -14.54 -1.08 -6.11
CA VAL A 408 -14.16 -0.88 -4.70
C VAL A 408 -13.93 -2.23 -4.02
N ASN A 409 -14.89 -3.15 -4.07
CA ASN A 409 -14.75 -4.49 -3.47
C ASN A 409 -13.55 -5.28 -4.04
N LYS A 410 -13.21 -5.09 -5.32
CA LYS A 410 -12.02 -5.71 -5.92
C LYS A 410 -10.73 -5.05 -5.41
N ALA A 411 -10.73 -3.73 -5.25
CA ALA A 411 -9.62 -3.01 -4.65
C ALA A 411 -9.46 -3.37 -3.16
N GLU A 412 -10.56 -3.49 -2.42
CA GLU A 412 -10.63 -3.95 -1.03
C GLU A 412 -10.13 -5.38 -0.88
N LYS A 413 -10.52 -6.31 -1.77
CA LYS A 413 -10.04 -7.70 -1.72
C LYS A 413 -8.55 -7.82 -2.02
N ASN A 414 -8.07 -7.07 -3.02
CA ASN A 414 -6.63 -6.99 -3.32
C ASN A 414 -5.85 -6.32 -2.17
N GLN A 415 -6.51 -5.43 -1.41
CA GLN A 415 -5.96 -4.83 -0.19
C GLN A 415 -6.04 -5.78 1.02
N GLU A 416 -7.12 -6.53 1.24
CA GLU A 416 -7.24 -7.53 2.32
C GLU A 416 -6.14 -8.59 2.21
N GLU A 417 -5.80 -9.02 1.00
CA GLU A 417 -4.63 -9.90 0.76
C GLU A 417 -3.29 -9.21 1.12
N SER A 418 -3.21 -7.87 1.02
CA SER A 418 -2.06 -7.07 1.51
C SER A 418 -2.11 -6.74 3.01
N PHE A 419 -3.27 -6.87 3.67
CA PHE A 419 -3.49 -6.60 5.11
C PHE A 419 -3.39 -7.85 5.99
N ASN A 420 -3.11 -9.02 5.41
CA ASN A 420 -2.64 -10.20 6.15
C ASN A 420 -1.18 -10.08 6.60
N VAL A 421 -0.54 -8.93 6.41
CA VAL A 421 0.79 -8.65 6.96
C VAL A 421 0.70 -8.68 8.47
N GLN A 422 1.26 -9.74 9.05
CA GLN A 422 1.43 -9.91 10.47
C GLN A 422 2.79 -9.34 10.87
N TYR A 423 2.95 -8.97 12.14
CA TYR A 423 4.21 -8.39 12.62
C TYR A 423 4.90 -9.31 13.62
N TYR A 424 6.22 -9.40 13.51
CA TYR A 424 7.07 -9.83 14.60
C TYR A 424 7.34 -8.64 15.50
N LEU A 425 7.10 -8.82 16.79
CA LEU A 425 7.30 -7.78 17.80
C LEU A 425 8.57 -8.11 18.58
N ILE A 426 9.56 -7.23 18.51
CA ILE A 426 10.85 -7.38 19.17
C ILE A 426 11.00 -6.25 20.20
N GLU A 427 11.30 -6.61 21.44
CA GLU A 427 11.88 -5.68 22.40
C GLU A 427 13.40 -5.71 22.26
N ALA A 428 13.94 -4.68 21.62
CA ALA A 428 15.37 -4.53 21.39
C ALA A 428 16.01 -3.74 22.52
N ASN A 429 16.92 -4.38 23.24
CA ASN A 429 17.74 -3.77 24.29
C ASN A 429 19.17 -3.44 23.80
N GLN A 430 19.47 -3.82 22.56
CA GLN A 430 20.69 -3.49 21.84
C GLN A 430 20.36 -3.12 20.39
N LEU A 431 21.09 -2.14 19.87
CA LEU A 431 21.01 -1.69 18.49
C LEU A 431 22.02 -2.45 17.62
N GLY A 432 21.95 -2.28 16.30
CA GLY A 432 22.82 -2.93 15.32
C GLY A 432 22.03 -3.73 14.30
N TRP A 433 22.63 -4.82 13.80
CA TRP A 433 21.94 -5.76 12.93
C TRP A 433 21.01 -6.64 13.76
N ILE A 434 19.73 -6.67 13.39
CA ILE A 434 18.68 -7.44 14.04
C ILE A 434 18.01 -8.30 12.98
N ASN A 435 17.75 -9.56 13.31
CA ASN A 435 17.17 -10.52 12.38
C ASN A 435 16.05 -11.33 13.06
N VAL A 436 15.03 -11.69 12.30
CA VAL A 436 13.95 -12.57 12.75
C VAL A 436 14.07 -13.92 12.07
N ASP A 437 14.59 -14.87 12.84
CA ASP A 437 15.00 -16.17 12.33
C ASP A 437 14.52 -17.30 13.24
N ARG A 438 14.58 -18.53 12.72
CA ARG A 438 14.55 -19.74 13.54
C ARG A 438 15.68 -20.65 13.11
N PHE A 439 16.17 -21.45 14.05
CA PHE A 439 17.04 -22.56 13.69
C PHE A 439 16.28 -23.51 12.75
N TYR A 440 16.91 -23.83 11.62
CA TYR A 440 16.36 -24.74 10.63
C TYR A 440 17.18 -26.03 10.62
N ASN A 441 16.48 -27.17 10.72
CA ASN A 441 17.10 -28.48 10.64
C ASN A 441 16.58 -29.20 9.40
N SER A 442 17.36 -29.18 8.32
CA SER A 442 16.93 -29.76 7.05
C SER A 442 16.89 -31.30 7.18
N PRO A 443 15.76 -31.96 6.88
CA PRO A 443 15.58 -33.40 7.12
C PRO A 443 16.49 -34.28 6.25
N ASN A 444 16.95 -33.74 5.13
CA ASN A 444 17.83 -34.32 4.12
C ASN A 444 19.26 -33.74 4.16
N ALA A 445 19.69 -33.18 5.30
CA ALA A 445 21.03 -32.61 5.43
C ALA A 445 22.12 -33.70 5.49
N GLU A 446 22.98 -33.76 4.48
CA GLU A 446 24.11 -34.70 4.40
C GLU A 446 25.44 -33.98 4.21
N ASN A 447 26.55 -34.64 4.58
CA ASN A 447 27.88 -34.12 4.31
C ASN A 447 28.10 -34.12 2.78
N PHE A 448 28.16 -32.93 2.19
CA PHE A 448 28.36 -32.76 0.75
C PHE A 448 29.25 -31.55 0.50
N ASN A 449 30.28 -31.76 -0.32
CA ASN A 449 31.24 -30.71 -0.67
C ASN A 449 30.92 -30.15 -2.06
N LEU A 450 30.01 -29.18 -2.10
CA LEU A 450 29.70 -28.47 -3.33
C LEU A 450 30.79 -27.44 -3.65
N LEU A 451 31.40 -27.58 -4.83
CA LEU A 451 32.37 -26.64 -5.38
C LEU A 451 31.74 -25.80 -6.49
N ALA A 452 31.96 -24.50 -6.46
CA ALA A 452 31.56 -23.58 -7.53
C ALA A 452 32.79 -22.88 -8.13
N ASN A 453 32.93 -22.98 -9.44
CA ASN A 453 33.96 -22.30 -10.22
C ASN A 453 33.32 -21.15 -11.00
N PHE A 454 33.70 -19.92 -10.65
CA PHE A 454 33.21 -18.72 -11.32
C PHE A 454 34.28 -18.18 -12.28
N SER A 455 33.90 -18.00 -13.54
CA SER A 455 34.70 -17.28 -14.54
C SER A 455 34.02 -15.96 -14.91
N SER A 456 34.79 -14.98 -15.35
CA SER A 456 34.27 -13.72 -15.88
C SER A 456 35.12 -13.29 -17.07
N PRO A 457 34.52 -12.68 -18.12
CA PRO A 457 35.29 -12.09 -19.21
C PRO A 457 36.10 -10.87 -18.75
N ASP A 458 35.72 -10.24 -17.64
CA ASP A 458 36.36 -9.08 -17.06
C ASP A 458 37.17 -9.46 -15.81
N ASP A 459 38.28 -8.75 -15.57
CA ASP A 459 39.03 -8.90 -14.32
C ASP A 459 38.27 -8.25 -13.15
N LEU A 460 37.69 -9.10 -12.30
CA LEU A 460 36.85 -8.65 -11.19
C LEU A 460 37.70 -8.28 -9.97
N GLU A 461 37.50 -7.07 -9.45
CA GLU A 461 38.12 -6.60 -8.20
C GLU A 461 37.64 -7.38 -6.98
N PHE A 462 36.42 -7.90 -7.04
CA PHE A 462 35.80 -8.74 -6.02
C PHE A 462 34.65 -9.52 -6.66
N LEU A 463 34.28 -10.63 -6.03
CA LEU A 463 33.09 -11.40 -6.39
C LEU A 463 32.54 -12.03 -5.11
N ASN A 464 31.35 -11.60 -4.70
CA ASN A 464 30.64 -12.21 -3.58
C ASN A 464 29.89 -13.43 -4.10
N VAL A 465 30.29 -14.61 -3.65
CA VAL A 465 29.66 -15.87 -4.05
C VAL A 465 28.77 -16.39 -2.92
N SER A 466 27.60 -16.89 -3.28
CA SER A 466 26.60 -17.36 -2.33
C SER A 466 25.85 -18.57 -2.87
N LEU A 467 25.41 -19.43 -1.96
CA LEU A 467 24.44 -20.50 -2.22
C LEU A 467 23.13 -20.14 -1.50
N VAL A 468 22.07 -19.91 -2.26
CA VAL A 468 20.73 -19.62 -1.73
C VAL A 468 19.87 -20.87 -1.81
N ILE A 469 19.12 -21.17 -0.74
CA ILE A 469 18.19 -22.30 -0.65
C ILE A 469 16.78 -21.72 -0.37
N PRO A 470 16.01 -21.33 -1.41
CA PRO A 470 14.77 -20.56 -1.23
C PRO A 470 13.71 -21.28 -0.40
N ASN A 471 13.56 -22.60 -0.57
CA ASN A 471 12.59 -23.40 0.21
C ASN A 471 12.84 -23.33 1.73
N GLN A 472 14.08 -23.05 2.14
CA GLN A 472 14.48 -22.92 3.54
C GLN A 472 14.54 -21.46 3.97
N LYS A 473 14.38 -20.49 3.05
CA LYS A 473 14.75 -19.08 3.21
C LYS A 473 16.09 -18.94 3.92
N SER A 474 17.09 -19.62 3.38
CA SER A 474 18.44 -19.63 3.92
C SER A 474 19.44 -19.36 2.83
N TYR A 475 20.58 -18.78 3.18
CA TYR A 475 21.71 -18.72 2.27
C TYR A 475 23.06 -18.75 2.99
N LEU A 476 24.07 -19.22 2.26
CA LEU A 476 25.44 -19.40 2.72
C LEU A 476 26.39 -18.57 1.88
N THR A 477 27.35 -17.89 2.51
CA THR A 477 28.47 -17.26 1.81
C THR A 477 29.46 -18.34 1.35
N GLY A 478 29.97 -18.20 0.13
CA GLY A 478 30.99 -19.08 -0.44
C GLY A 478 32.40 -18.62 -0.07
N TYR A 479 33.24 -19.56 0.33
CA TYR A 479 34.64 -19.31 0.71
C TYR A 479 35.56 -19.88 -0.36
N LYS A 480 36.58 -19.12 -0.76
CA LYS A 480 37.59 -19.63 -1.72
C LYS A 480 38.49 -20.66 -1.05
N ASN A 481 38.65 -21.81 -1.69
CA ASN A 481 39.64 -22.81 -1.33
C ASN A 481 41.01 -22.50 -1.95
N LYS A 482 42.00 -23.35 -1.69
CA LYS A 482 43.38 -23.19 -2.18
C LYS A 482 43.49 -23.21 -3.72
N ASP A 483 42.54 -23.84 -4.40
CA ASP A 483 42.48 -23.93 -5.87
C ASP A 483 41.69 -22.77 -6.49
N GLY A 484 41.27 -21.79 -5.69
CA GLY A 484 40.49 -20.64 -6.14
C GLY A 484 39.00 -20.92 -6.40
N LYS A 485 38.52 -22.13 -6.11
CA LYS A 485 37.10 -22.52 -6.22
C LYS A 485 36.36 -22.17 -4.93
N TYR A 486 35.07 -21.89 -5.04
CA TYR A 486 34.24 -21.58 -3.87
C TYR A 486 33.62 -22.85 -3.29
N GLN A 487 33.61 -22.94 -1.96
CA GLN A 487 32.95 -23.99 -1.19
C GLN A 487 32.00 -23.36 -0.16
N PHE A 488 30.96 -24.10 0.23
CA PHE A 488 29.88 -23.62 1.12
C PHE A 488 29.83 -24.36 2.46
N THR A 489 30.71 -25.34 2.62
CA THR A 489 30.95 -26.07 3.86
C THR A 489 32.43 -25.98 4.19
N LYS A 490 32.78 -26.02 5.49
CA LYS A 490 34.17 -26.01 5.94
C LYS A 490 34.38 -27.15 6.92
N GLU A 491 35.40 -27.97 6.68
CA GLU A 491 35.76 -29.03 7.62
C GLU A 491 36.14 -28.39 8.97
N ASN A 492 35.54 -28.89 10.05
CA ASN A 492 35.73 -28.46 11.44
C ASN A 492 35.26 -27.04 11.81
N GLU A 493 34.52 -26.32 10.95
CA GLU A 493 34.01 -24.99 11.26
C GLU A 493 32.64 -24.67 10.61
N TYR A 494 31.78 -24.05 11.41
CA TYR A 494 30.58 -23.24 11.13
C TYR A 494 29.46 -23.69 10.14
N TYR A 495 29.58 -24.73 9.32
CA TYR A 495 28.46 -25.45 8.68
C TYR A 495 29.00 -26.60 7.83
N THR A 496 28.44 -27.81 7.95
CA THR A 496 29.05 -29.03 7.36
C THR A 496 28.13 -29.87 6.47
N LYS A 497 26.82 -29.58 6.44
CA LYS A 497 25.83 -30.42 5.77
C LYS A 497 24.96 -29.63 4.82
N LEU A 498 24.72 -30.12 3.61
CA LEU A 498 23.82 -29.48 2.64
C LEU A 498 22.54 -30.33 2.45
N PRO A 499 21.38 -29.70 2.20
CA PRO A 499 20.12 -30.42 2.05
C PRO A 499 20.01 -31.05 0.65
N ILE A 500 20.23 -32.37 0.57
CA ILE A 500 20.31 -33.08 -0.71
C ILE A 500 18.94 -33.19 -1.39
N GLY A 501 18.90 -32.89 -2.69
CA GLY A 501 17.70 -32.88 -3.52
C GLY A 501 16.90 -31.57 -3.51
N GLU A 502 17.27 -30.60 -2.65
CA GLU A 502 16.65 -29.26 -2.69
C GLU A 502 17.15 -28.45 -3.89
N THR A 503 16.31 -27.53 -4.36
CA THR A 503 16.72 -26.50 -5.31
C THR A 503 17.62 -25.48 -4.62
N GLY A 504 18.80 -25.23 -5.20
CA GLY A 504 19.72 -24.20 -4.78
C GLY A 504 20.04 -23.22 -5.92
N TYR A 505 20.41 -22.00 -5.57
CA TYR A 505 20.94 -21.02 -6.52
C TYR A 505 22.38 -20.66 -6.16
N LEU A 506 23.32 -20.93 -7.06
CA LEU A 506 24.68 -20.42 -6.99
C LEU A 506 24.72 -19.04 -7.62
N ILE A 507 25.14 -18.06 -6.83
CA ILE A 507 25.10 -16.64 -7.20
C ILE A 507 26.49 -16.04 -7.01
N GLY A 508 26.99 -15.34 -8.02
CA GLY A 508 28.19 -14.51 -7.94
C GLY A 508 27.82 -13.08 -8.29
N VAL A 509 27.95 -12.16 -7.34
CA VAL A 509 27.63 -10.73 -7.51
C VAL A 509 28.89 -9.89 -7.40
N SER A 510 29.07 -9.00 -8.37
CA SER A 510 30.06 -7.93 -8.34
C SER A 510 29.44 -6.63 -8.88
N TYR A 511 30.14 -5.52 -8.69
CA TYR A 511 29.71 -4.21 -9.18
C TYR A 511 30.93 -3.41 -9.64
N GLN A 512 30.99 -3.10 -10.92
CA GLN A 512 32.11 -2.39 -11.54
C GLN A 512 31.59 -1.46 -12.63
N ASN A 513 32.25 -0.31 -12.82
CA ASN A 513 31.91 0.66 -13.87
C ASN A 513 30.43 1.10 -13.87
N GLY A 514 29.79 1.13 -12.70
CA GLY A 514 28.39 1.51 -12.56
C GLY A 514 27.39 0.43 -13.02
N LYS A 515 27.83 -0.80 -13.27
CA LYS A 515 26.96 -1.91 -13.69
C LYS A 515 27.12 -3.14 -12.78
N PRO A 516 26.01 -3.84 -12.47
CA PRO A 516 26.10 -5.13 -11.82
C PRO A 516 26.71 -6.18 -12.75
N ILE A 517 27.48 -7.10 -12.16
CA ILE A 517 27.99 -8.32 -12.78
C ILE A 517 27.36 -9.48 -12.03
N LEU A 518 26.72 -10.39 -12.76
CA LEU A 518 25.97 -11.50 -12.19
C LEU A 518 26.32 -12.82 -12.86
N GLY A 519 26.74 -13.79 -12.07
CA GLY A 519 26.64 -15.22 -12.38
C GLY A 519 25.50 -15.81 -11.56
N LEU A 520 24.54 -16.48 -12.21
CA LEU A 520 23.40 -17.11 -11.55
C LEU A 520 23.14 -18.47 -12.17
N LYS A 521 23.15 -19.52 -11.36
CA LYS A 521 22.81 -20.88 -11.80
C LYS A 521 21.90 -21.56 -10.78
N GLU A 522 20.76 -22.07 -11.25
CA GLU A 522 19.92 -22.98 -10.49
C GLU A 522 20.52 -24.39 -10.54
N ILE A 523 20.52 -25.08 -9.40
CA ILE A 523 21.08 -26.42 -9.22
C ILE A 523 20.14 -27.29 -8.38
N SER A 524 20.26 -28.61 -8.53
CA SER A 524 19.78 -29.56 -7.51
C SER A 524 20.95 -29.92 -6.60
N ILE A 525 20.82 -29.61 -5.31
CA ILE A 525 21.91 -29.82 -4.33
C ILE A 525 22.17 -31.32 -4.20
N GLY A 526 23.42 -31.75 -4.39
CA GLY A 526 23.81 -33.16 -4.34
C GLY A 526 23.90 -33.86 -5.69
N GLU A 527 23.44 -33.23 -6.78
CA GLU A 527 23.52 -33.83 -8.12
C GLU A 527 24.95 -33.79 -8.68
N ASN A 528 25.61 -32.63 -8.59
CA ASN A 528 26.99 -32.43 -9.04
C ASN A 528 27.87 -31.90 -7.90
N GLU A 529 29.07 -32.46 -7.77
CA GLU A 529 30.07 -31.94 -6.82
C GLU A 529 30.72 -30.63 -7.29
N MET A 530 30.69 -30.35 -8.59
CA MET A 530 31.30 -29.15 -9.17
C MET A 530 30.40 -28.47 -10.19
N GLU A 531 30.21 -27.18 -10.01
CA GLU A 531 29.41 -26.34 -10.86
C GLU A 531 30.25 -25.22 -11.47
N ASN A 532 30.12 -25.00 -12.79
CA ASN A 532 30.80 -23.92 -13.50
C ASN A 532 29.79 -22.84 -13.87
N ILE A 533 30.12 -21.58 -13.53
CA ILE A 533 29.24 -20.42 -13.73
C ILE A 533 30.05 -19.28 -14.35
N THR A 534 29.51 -18.65 -15.38
CA THR A 534 30.07 -17.43 -15.95
C THR A 534 29.33 -16.22 -15.38
N ALA A 535 30.05 -15.27 -14.80
CA ALA A 535 29.52 -13.99 -14.35
C ALA A 535 29.83 -12.91 -15.40
N SER A 536 28.81 -12.18 -15.83
CA SER A 536 28.94 -11.14 -16.85
C SER A 536 28.19 -9.87 -16.45
N SER A 537 28.60 -8.73 -17.01
CA SER A 537 27.86 -7.47 -16.86
C SER A 537 26.42 -7.61 -17.34
N ILE A 538 25.50 -6.99 -16.62
CA ILE A 538 24.06 -7.03 -16.86
C ILE A 538 23.42 -5.68 -16.53
N GLU A 539 22.31 -5.35 -17.19
CA GLU A 539 21.55 -4.14 -16.88
C GLU A 539 20.85 -4.26 -15.52
N LEU A 540 20.73 -3.14 -14.80
CA LEU A 540 20.19 -3.12 -13.43
C LEU A 540 18.77 -3.70 -13.33
N LEU A 541 17.92 -3.44 -14.33
CA LEU A 541 16.55 -3.97 -14.34
C LEU A 541 16.55 -5.50 -14.47
N ASP A 542 17.39 -6.05 -15.35
CA ASP A 542 17.51 -7.50 -15.54
C ASP A 542 18.17 -8.17 -14.34
N PHE A 543 19.12 -7.50 -13.69
CA PHE A 543 19.69 -7.92 -12.43
C PHE A 543 18.60 -8.10 -11.37
N LYS A 544 17.77 -7.07 -11.15
CA LYS A 544 16.65 -7.11 -10.19
C LYS A 544 15.66 -8.24 -10.52
N ASN A 545 15.24 -8.36 -11.79
CA ASN A 545 14.32 -9.41 -12.22
C ASN A 545 14.88 -10.82 -12.01
N LYS A 546 16.19 -11.02 -12.17
CA LYS A 546 16.85 -12.31 -11.92
C LYS A 546 16.97 -12.59 -10.42
N MET A 547 17.36 -11.60 -9.62
CA MET A 547 17.45 -11.72 -8.17
C MET A 547 16.08 -11.95 -7.53
N ASP A 548 15.00 -11.38 -8.07
CA ASP A 548 13.65 -11.59 -7.53
C ASP A 548 13.18 -13.06 -7.60
N LYS A 549 13.80 -13.91 -8.45
CA LYS A 549 13.48 -15.34 -8.57
C LYS A 549 13.91 -16.18 -7.36
N ILE A 550 14.80 -15.66 -6.52
CA ILE A 550 15.36 -16.40 -5.38
C ILE A 550 14.64 -16.10 -4.06
N ASN A 551 13.65 -15.20 -4.10
CA ASN A 551 12.89 -14.74 -2.93
C ASN A 551 11.86 -15.74 -2.41
#